data_AF-A0A8E6EXD0-F1
#
_entry.id   AF-A0A8E6EXD0-F1
#
_cell.length_a   1.000
_cell.length_b   1.000
_cell.length_c   1.000
_cell.angle_alpha   90.00
_cell.angle_beta   90.00
_cell.angle_gamma   90.00
#
_symmetry.space_group_name_H-M   'P 1'
#
loop_
_entity.id
_entity.type
_entity.pdbx_description
1 polymer ?
#
loop_
_entity_poly.entity_id
_entity_poly.type
_entity_poly.pdbx_seq_one_letter_code
_entity_poly.pdbx_strand_id
1 'polypeptide(L)'
;METWQYIWRNGFAPLLPTLGLEALRKALKRDDSRILQGATTYPLAVKPNRLEPIKACCALSYCGWRGESLNSVGEIEQHFDEICAEAGNRLGHPEACRPFLEWYDTTPRSAMRFGLLGEIDRTLNERFRVAVTRAVRNAA
;
A
#
# COMPACT_ATOMS: atom_id res chain seq x y z
N MET A 1 13.58 -6.54 13.63
CA MET A 1 12.68 -6.07 12.56
C MET A 1 11.81 -7.25 12.21
N GLU A 2 10.50 -7.10 12.33
CA GLU A 2 9.54 -8.16 12.01
C GLU A 2 9.56 -8.46 10.50
N THR A 3 9.20 -9.70 10.12
CA THR A 3 9.18 -10.14 8.71
C THR A 3 8.29 -9.23 7.85
N TRP A 4 7.12 -8.83 8.35
CA TRP A 4 6.21 -7.95 7.62
C TRP A 4 6.81 -6.55 7.39
N GLN A 5 7.62 -6.03 8.32
CA GLN A 5 8.31 -4.73 8.17
C GLN A 5 9.39 -4.81 7.09
N TYR A 6 10.12 -5.93 7.04
CA TYR A 6 11.12 -6.15 6.00
C TYR A 6 10.46 -6.19 4.61
N ILE A 7 9.36 -6.95 4.47
CA ILE A 7 8.61 -7.06 3.22
C ILE A 7 8.01 -5.71 2.82
N TRP A 8 7.46 -4.95 3.78
CA TRP A 8 7.00 -3.59 3.51
C TRP A 8 8.13 -2.73 2.95
N ARG A 9 9.27 -2.65 3.63
CA ARG A 9 10.37 -1.73 3.26
C ARG A 9 11.03 -2.08 1.94
N ASN A 10 11.18 -3.36 1.62
CA ASN A 10 11.96 -3.81 0.46
C ASN A 10 11.10 -4.27 -0.72
N GLY A 11 9.85 -4.71 -0.45
CA GLY A 11 8.88 -5.12 -1.45
C GLY A 11 7.94 -3.97 -1.83
N PHE A 12 7.02 -3.61 -0.93
CA PHE A 12 5.89 -2.73 -1.26
C PHE A 12 6.20 -1.24 -1.23
N ALA A 13 6.80 -0.73 -0.16
CA ALA A 13 7.03 0.70 0.02
C ALA A 13 7.76 1.39 -1.15
N PRO A 14 8.73 0.76 -1.84
CA PRO A 14 9.34 1.33 -3.03
C PRO A 14 8.40 1.47 -4.23
N LEU A 15 7.35 0.67 -4.31
CA LEU A 15 6.39 0.62 -5.44
C LEU A 15 5.25 1.61 -5.28
N LEU A 16 4.93 2.00 -4.04
CA LEU A 16 3.76 2.85 -3.78
C LEU A 16 4.06 4.33 -4.05
N PRO A 17 3.17 5.06 -4.74
CA PRO A 17 3.37 6.49 -5.01
C PRO A 17 3.33 7.31 -3.71
N THR A 18 4.08 8.41 -3.65
CA THR A 18 4.13 9.28 -2.46
C THR A 18 2.75 9.82 -2.11
N LEU A 19 1.96 10.23 -3.11
CA LEU A 19 0.59 10.71 -2.92
C LEU A 19 -0.32 9.61 -2.33
N GLY A 20 -0.14 8.36 -2.78
CA GLY A 20 -0.86 7.20 -2.24
C GLY A 20 -0.52 6.97 -0.76
N LEU A 21 0.77 7.00 -0.41
CA LEU A 21 1.24 6.86 0.98
C LEU A 21 0.72 7.99 1.88
N GLU A 22 0.69 9.23 1.41
CA GLU A 22 0.13 10.35 2.16
C GLU A 22 -1.38 10.21 2.38
N ALA A 23 -2.12 9.74 1.37
CA ALA A 23 -3.55 9.47 1.47
C ALA A 23 -3.83 8.33 2.47
N LEU A 24 -3.06 7.23 2.37
CA LEU A 24 -3.16 6.09 3.29
C LEU A 24 -2.83 6.51 4.72
N ARG A 25 -1.77 7.30 4.93
CA ARG A 25 -1.40 7.86 6.24
C ARG A 25 -2.58 8.62 6.87
N LYS A 26 -3.25 9.48 6.10
CA LYS A 26 -4.42 10.25 6.58
C LYS A 26 -5.59 9.33 6.92
N ALA A 27 -5.84 8.30 6.12
CA ALA A 27 -6.91 7.32 6.33
C ALA A 27 -6.66 6.48 7.59
N LEU A 28 -5.45 5.93 7.77
CA LEU A 28 -5.10 5.13 8.95
C LEU A 28 -5.17 5.95 10.25
N LYS A 29 -4.78 7.23 10.24
CA LYS A 29 -4.91 8.10 11.42
C LYS A 29 -6.36 8.29 11.89
N ARG A 30 -7.32 8.26 10.96
CA ARG A 30 -8.75 8.52 11.23
C ARG A 30 -9.59 7.27 11.38
N ASP A 31 -8.97 6.09 11.34
CA ASP A 31 -9.68 4.82 11.27
C ASP A 31 -10.67 4.72 10.10
N ASP A 32 -10.26 5.22 8.93
CA ASP A 32 -11.14 5.30 7.76
C ASP A 32 -11.70 3.92 7.40
N SER A 33 -13.04 3.81 7.38
CA SER A 33 -13.76 2.58 7.09
C SER A 33 -13.57 2.09 5.65
N ARG A 34 -13.00 2.94 4.77
CA ARG A 34 -12.63 2.55 3.40
C ARG A 34 -11.34 1.74 3.32
N ILE A 35 -10.60 1.62 4.42
CA ILE A 35 -9.46 0.70 4.54
C ILE A 35 -9.98 -0.60 5.12
N LEU A 36 -9.92 -1.69 4.36
CA LEU A 36 -10.39 -3.01 4.80
C LEU A 36 -9.26 -4.03 4.96
N GLN A 37 -9.53 -5.04 5.78
CA GLN A 37 -8.71 -6.25 5.93
C GLN A 37 -9.52 -7.44 5.39
N GLY A 38 -8.83 -8.48 4.91
CA GLY A 38 -9.42 -9.73 4.42
C GLY A 38 -9.91 -9.71 2.98
N ALA A 39 -9.74 -8.60 2.25
CA ALA A 39 -10.03 -8.51 0.82
C ALA A 39 -9.26 -7.37 0.15
N THR A 40 -9.11 -7.44 -1.18
CA THR A 40 -8.51 -6.37 -1.99
C THR A 40 -9.46 -5.19 -2.15
N THR A 41 -10.74 -5.46 -2.42
CA THR A 41 -11.77 -4.48 -2.79
C THR A 41 -13.13 -4.79 -2.16
N TYR A 42 -13.94 -3.74 -1.97
CA TYR A 42 -15.37 -3.85 -1.76
C TYR A 42 -16.09 -2.89 -2.73
N PRO A 43 -17.03 -3.37 -3.56
CA PRO A 43 -17.37 -4.79 -3.80
C PRO A 43 -16.16 -5.62 -4.26
N LEU A 44 -16.18 -6.94 -4.05
CA LEU A 44 -15.13 -7.83 -4.56
C LEU A 44 -15.10 -7.77 -6.09
N ALA A 45 -13.91 -7.75 -6.68
CA ALA A 45 -13.73 -7.76 -8.13
C ALA A 45 -14.02 -9.15 -8.72
N VAL A 46 -15.27 -9.41 -9.08
CA VAL A 46 -15.70 -10.59 -9.83
C VAL A 46 -16.00 -10.23 -11.28
N LYS A 47 -15.97 -11.22 -12.20
CA LYS A 47 -16.16 -10.96 -13.65
C LYS A 47 -17.34 -10.01 -13.98
N PRO A 48 -18.53 -10.15 -13.38
CA PRO A 48 -19.68 -9.30 -13.71
C PRO A 48 -19.57 -7.84 -13.26
N ASN A 49 -18.75 -7.52 -12.25
CA ASN A 49 -18.76 -6.19 -11.60
C ASN A 49 -17.42 -5.45 -11.70
N ARG A 50 -16.51 -5.87 -12.58
CA ARG A 50 -15.17 -5.27 -12.70
C ARG A 50 -15.17 -3.76 -12.93
N LEU A 51 -16.22 -3.21 -13.54
CA LEU A 51 -16.36 -1.78 -13.81
C LEU A 51 -17.06 -1.00 -12.68
N GLU A 52 -17.53 -1.69 -11.63
CA GLU A 52 -18.19 -1.02 -10.50
C GLU A 52 -17.21 -0.13 -9.72
N PRO A 53 -17.72 0.99 -9.18
CA PRO A 53 -16.91 1.90 -8.40
C PRO A 53 -16.45 1.27 -7.08
N ILE A 54 -15.22 1.61 -6.69
CA ILE A 54 -14.60 1.18 -5.44
C ILE A 54 -15.30 1.88 -4.26
N LYS A 55 -15.73 1.12 -3.25
CA LYS A 55 -16.28 1.66 -2.00
C LYS A 55 -15.27 1.58 -0.86
N ALA A 56 -14.46 0.53 -0.84
CA ALA A 56 -13.35 0.33 0.09
C ALA A 56 -12.28 -0.58 -0.56
N CYS A 57 -11.03 -0.53 -0.08
CA CYS A 57 -9.97 -1.46 -0.51
C CYS A 57 -8.92 -1.69 0.59
N CYS A 58 -8.00 -2.65 0.39
CA CYS A 58 -6.87 -2.87 1.30
C CYS A 58 -5.89 -1.68 1.27
N ALA A 59 -4.97 -1.63 2.24
CA ALA A 59 -4.01 -0.52 2.33
C ALA A 59 -3.15 -0.31 1.08
N LEU A 60 -2.73 -1.40 0.42
CA LEU A 60 -1.91 -1.34 -0.79
C LEU A 60 -2.73 -0.73 -1.94
N SER A 61 -3.90 -1.29 -2.20
CA SER A 61 -4.85 -0.82 -3.21
C SER A 61 -5.33 0.62 -2.97
N TYR A 62 -5.44 1.04 -1.71
CA TYR A 62 -5.82 2.41 -1.38
C TYR A 62 -4.80 3.44 -1.87
N CYS A 63 -3.52 3.06 -1.93
CA CYS A 63 -2.49 3.91 -2.53
C CYS A 63 -2.70 4.09 -4.04
N GLY A 64 -3.07 3.03 -4.77
CA GLY A 64 -3.41 3.11 -6.19
C GLY A 64 -4.69 3.92 -6.43
N TRP A 65 -5.75 3.66 -5.65
CA TRP A 65 -7.00 4.43 -5.74
C TRP A 65 -6.78 5.93 -5.54
N ARG A 66 -6.08 6.32 -4.47
CA ARG A 66 -5.93 7.74 -4.12
C ARG A 66 -4.72 8.42 -4.76
N GLY A 67 -3.74 7.66 -5.23
CA GLY A 67 -2.49 8.17 -5.80
C GLY A 67 -2.44 8.13 -7.34
N GLU A 68 -3.15 7.18 -7.97
CA GLU A 68 -3.09 6.94 -9.42
C GLU A 68 -4.46 7.11 -10.10
N SER A 69 -5.48 7.52 -9.36
CA SER A 69 -6.84 7.79 -9.86
C SER A 69 -7.51 6.57 -10.52
N LEU A 70 -7.25 5.36 -10.01
CA LEU A 70 -7.97 4.13 -10.39
C LEU A 70 -9.40 4.18 -9.86
N ASN A 71 -10.41 3.84 -10.67
CA ASN A 71 -11.81 4.15 -10.36
C ASN A 71 -12.71 2.92 -10.24
N SER A 72 -12.26 1.75 -10.71
CA SER A 72 -13.05 0.52 -10.69
C SER A 72 -12.41 -0.60 -9.87
N VAL A 73 -13.23 -1.51 -9.36
CA VAL A 73 -12.74 -2.68 -8.60
C VAL A 73 -11.83 -3.57 -9.46
N GLY A 74 -12.07 -3.65 -10.78
CA GLY A 74 -11.24 -4.41 -11.70
C GLY A 74 -9.85 -3.83 -11.94
N GLU A 75 -9.73 -2.50 -12.05
CA GLU A 75 -8.44 -1.81 -12.14
C GLU A 75 -7.62 -1.99 -10.85
N ILE A 76 -8.28 -1.88 -9.70
CA ILE A 76 -7.62 -2.07 -8.41
C ILE A 76 -7.13 -3.50 -8.22
N GLU A 77 -7.94 -4.50 -8.59
CA GLU A 77 -7.52 -5.90 -8.47
C GLU A 77 -6.28 -6.17 -9.34
N GLN A 78 -6.29 -5.67 -10.58
CA GLN A 78 -5.14 -5.79 -11.47
C GLN A 78 -3.90 -5.08 -10.89
N HIS A 79 -4.06 -3.85 -10.41
CA HIS A 79 -2.97 -3.12 -9.78
C HIS A 79 -2.41 -3.86 -8.55
N PHE A 80 -3.29 -4.47 -7.74
CA PHE A 80 -2.89 -5.27 -6.59
C PHE A 80 -2.06 -6.50 -7.00
N ASP A 81 -2.47 -7.22 -8.04
CA ASP A 81 -1.72 -8.36 -8.57
C ASP A 81 -0.33 -7.93 -9.07
N GLU A 82 -0.27 -6.80 -9.80
CA GLU A 82 0.97 -6.23 -10.34
C GLU A 82 1.96 -5.85 -9.23
N ILE A 83 1.52 -5.14 -8.18
CA ILE A 83 2.41 -4.76 -7.08
C ILE A 83 2.84 -5.96 -6.23
N CYS A 84 1.99 -6.99 -6.08
CA CYS A 84 2.34 -8.21 -5.36
C CYS A 84 3.40 -9.01 -6.12
N ALA A 85 3.24 -9.14 -7.44
CA ALA A 85 4.23 -9.79 -8.30
C ALA A 85 5.57 -9.05 -8.28
N GLU A 86 5.54 -7.72 -8.41
CA GLU A 86 6.76 -6.91 -8.40
C GLU A 86 7.43 -6.87 -7.02
N ALA A 87 6.66 -6.86 -5.92
CA ALA A 87 7.21 -7.02 -4.59
C ALA A 87 7.89 -8.40 -4.42
N GLY A 88 7.29 -9.46 -4.97
CA GLY A 88 7.90 -10.79 -5.02
C GLY A 88 9.23 -10.80 -5.79
N ASN A 89 9.26 -10.18 -6.97
CA ASN A 89 10.49 -10.04 -7.76
C ASN A 89 11.61 -9.31 -6.99
N ARG A 90 11.28 -8.20 -6.32
CA ARG A 90 12.22 -7.43 -5.49
C ARG A 90 12.79 -8.22 -4.32
N LEU A 91 11.99 -9.11 -3.77
CA LEU A 91 12.35 -9.96 -2.65
C LEU A 91 13.00 -11.29 -3.09
N GLY A 92 13.10 -11.53 -4.40
CA GLY A 92 13.74 -12.70 -5.00
C GLY A 92 12.87 -13.97 -5.05
N HIS A 93 11.57 -13.88 -4.72
CA HIS A 93 10.65 -15.01 -4.80
C HIS A 93 9.19 -14.53 -4.96
N PRO A 94 8.38 -15.11 -5.88
CA PRO A 94 7.00 -14.65 -6.16
C PRO A 94 6.12 -14.53 -4.91
N GLU A 95 6.16 -15.54 -4.04
CA GLU A 95 5.35 -15.60 -2.82
C GLU A 95 5.95 -14.83 -1.61
N ALA A 96 7.06 -14.12 -1.79
CA ALA A 96 7.75 -13.47 -0.67
C ALA A 96 6.94 -12.34 -0.02
N CYS A 97 5.93 -11.81 -0.70
CA CYS A 97 5.05 -10.79 -0.16
C CYS A 97 3.93 -11.34 0.75
N ARG A 98 3.65 -12.66 0.69
CA ARG A 98 2.55 -13.31 1.41
C ARG A 98 2.59 -13.12 2.94
N PRO A 99 3.73 -13.19 3.64
CA PRO A 99 3.75 -12.97 5.09
C PRO A 99 3.33 -11.55 5.50
N PHE A 100 3.50 -10.53 4.64
CA PHE A 100 2.94 -9.20 4.92
C PHE A 100 1.42 -9.21 4.79
N LEU A 101 0.87 -9.84 3.75
CA LEU A 101 -0.58 -9.93 3.55
C LEU A 101 -1.26 -10.69 4.69
N GLU A 102 -0.67 -11.81 5.10
CA GLU A 102 -1.14 -12.60 6.24
C GLU A 102 -1.10 -11.80 7.54
N TRP A 103 0.03 -11.12 7.81
CA TRP A 103 0.11 -10.21 8.96
C TRP A 103 -0.96 -9.12 8.89
N TYR A 104 -1.14 -8.50 7.72
CA TYR A 104 -2.10 -7.42 7.52
C TYR A 104 -3.53 -7.90 7.81
N ASP A 105 -3.92 -9.08 7.35
CA ASP A 105 -5.29 -9.58 7.49
C ASP A 105 -5.59 -10.19 8.86
N THR A 106 -4.59 -10.76 9.53
CA THR A 106 -4.77 -11.47 10.82
C THR A 106 -4.49 -10.60 12.05
N THR A 107 -3.78 -9.48 11.89
CA THR A 107 -3.49 -8.56 13.00
C THR A 107 -4.73 -7.75 13.38
N PRO A 108 -5.06 -7.58 14.68
CA PRO A 108 -6.14 -6.71 15.10
C PRO A 108 -6.03 -5.31 14.48
N ARG A 109 -7.13 -4.79 13.96
CA ARG A 109 -7.16 -3.54 13.18
C ARG A 109 -6.39 -2.38 13.81
N SER A 110 -6.53 -2.17 15.12
CA SER A 110 -5.81 -1.13 15.85
C SER A 110 -4.30 -1.31 15.82
N ALA A 111 -3.82 -2.54 16.02
CA ALA A 111 -2.40 -2.90 15.96
C ALA A 111 -1.85 -2.82 14.52
N MET A 112 -2.60 -3.32 13.54
CA MET A 112 -2.24 -3.21 12.11
C MET A 112 -2.08 -1.73 11.72
N ARG A 113 -3.06 -0.89 12.06
CA ARG A 113 -3.02 0.55 11.77
C ARG A 113 -1.82 1.22 12.41
N PHE A 114 -1.54 0.95 13.67
CA PHE A 114 -0.42 1.55 14.40
C PHE A 114 0.93 1.13 13.79
N GLY A 115 1.12 -0.18 13.55
CA GLY A 115 2.34 -0.71 12.95
C GLY A 115 2.59 -0.14 11.56
N LEU A 116 1.57 -0.21 10.69
CA LEU A 116 1.68 0.25 9.31
C LEU A 116 1.89 1.77 9.22
N LEU A 117 1.24 2.56 10.08
CA LEU A 117 1.42 4.00 10.13
C LEU A 117 2.88 4.38 10.45
N GLY A 118 3.53 3.65 11.36
CA GLY A 118 4.95 3.85 11.68
C GLY A 118 5.86 3.63 10.47
N GLU A 119 5.59 2.60 9.67
CA GLU A 119 6.35 2.32 8.46
C GLU A 119 6.07 3.35 7.33
N ILE A 120 4.83 3.82 7.20
CA ILE A 120 4.50 4.88 6.24
C ILE A 120 5.19 6.20 6.61
N ASP A 121 5.15 6.59 7.89
CA ASP A 121 5.81 7.81 8.37
C ASP A 121 7.33 7.73 8.11
N ARG A 122 7.94 6.56 8.34
CA ARG A 122 9.33 6.31 8.01
C ARG A 122 9.61 6.52 6.52
N THR A 123 8.86 5.86 5.64
CA THR A 123 9.06 5.94 4.18
C THR A 123 8.92 7.37 3.67
N LEU A 124 7.89 8.11 4.12
CA LEU A 124 7.69 9.50 3.71
C LEU A 124 8.83 10.41 4.17
N ASN A 125 9.32 10.24 5.39
CA ASN A 125 10.46 11.01 5.91
C ASN A 125 11.76 10.70 5.13
N GLU A 126 12.00 9.43 4.78
CA GLU A 126 13.14 9.04 3.95
C GLU A 126 13.07 9.70 2.57
N ARG A 127 11.91 9.65 1.90
CA ARG A 127 11.68 10.32 0.60
C ARG A 127 11.88 11.83 0.68
N PHE A 128 11.38 12.48 1.72
CA PHE A 128 11.56 13.91 1.95
C PHE A 128 13.05 14.28 2.07
N ARG A 129 13.82 13.54 2.88
CA ARG A 129 15.26 13.77 3.06
C ARG A 129 16.04 13.63 1.75
N VAL A 130 15.71 12.62 0.94
CA VAL A 130 16.32 12.42 -0.38
C VAL A 130 16.00 13.58 -1.32
N ALA A 131 14.73 14.01 -1.37
CA ALA A 131 14.30 15.13 -2.21
C ALA A 131 15.02 16.44 -1.84
N VAL A 132 15.12 16.76 -0.55
CA VAL A 132 15.84 17.94 -0.05
C VAL A 132 17.32 17.88 -0.42
N THR A 133 17.97 16.74 -0.21
CA THR A 133 19.39 16.55 -0.55
C THR A 133 19.65 16.77 -2.04
N ARG A 134 18.76 16.26 -2.91
CA ARG A 134 18.87 16.45 -4.35
C ARG A 134 18.65 17.91 -4.76
N ALA A 135 17.69 18.60 -4.15
CA ALA A 135 17.41 20.01 -4.43
C ALA A 135 18.60 20.90 -4.08
N VAL A 136 19.24 20.68 -2.92
CA VAL A 136 20.44 21.41 -2.50
C VAL A 136 21.61 21.19 -3.47
N ARG A 137 21.84 19.95 -3.92
CA ARG A 137 22.91 19.64 -4.89
C ARG A 137 22.69 20.27 -6.26
N ASN A 138 21.44 20.40 -6.72
CA ASN A 138 21.14 20.98 -8.03
C ASN A 138 21.17 22.52 -8.03
N ALA A 139 21.22 23.15 -6.86
CA ALA A 139 21.26 24.60 -6.70
C ALA A 139 22.68 25.15 -6.47
N ALA A 140 23.68 24.28 -6.34
CA ALA A 140 25.10 24.59 -6.18
C ALA A 140 25.85 24.36 -7.49
#